data_AF-A0A2I2FD93-F1
#
_entry.id   AF-A0A2I2FD93-F1
#
_cell.length_a   1.000
_cell.length_b   1.000
_cell.length_c   1.000
_cell.angle_alpha   90.00
_cell.angle_beta   90.00
_cell.angle_gamma   90.00
#
_symmetry.space_group_name_H-M   'P 1'
#
loop_
_entity.id
_entity.type
_entity.pdbx_description
1 polymer ?
#
loop_
_entity_poly.entity_id
_entity_poly.type
_entity_poly.pdbx_seq_one_letter_code
_entity_poly.pdbx_strand_id
1 'polypeptide(L)'
;MGSSPVTESDTAAREILQLDWPSVYDLQANIDRLTREIAFDENDQLMDLMRPIDLADQGSDEVYVTDEERDFYKRRRALLDMYRSSRALLQRFAVPERCYLGHVVFGSGFYRARRSREDAMPSIRDWALIQIAPKRLGKRNVHTYGQEYPPLRDDGARHFAQARGTSDPHQKWAIDSGDRGGPNGEEFTLETEEHSVTPSDGGPFAEPGDSGSLVFNSGGDVVGILVAGGMRVNVAYFQHIKDVFEDIKDVTGAMDIRLM
;
A
#
# COMPACT_ATOMS: atom_id res chain seq x y z
N MET A 1 -21.14 -23.06 -7.64
CA MET A 1 -21.17 -22.73 -6.19
C MET A 1 -20.27 -21.52 -6.03
N GLY A 2 -20.85 -20.32 -5.84
CA GLY A 2 -20.06 -19.09 -5.68
C GLY A 2 -19.40 -19.10 -4.30
N SER A 3 -18.11 -18.77 -4.25
CA SER A 3 -17.37 -18.66 -3.00
C SER A 3 -17.99 -17.55 -2.14
N SER A 4 -18.60 -17.95 -1.03
CA SER A 4 -18.97 -17.05 0.07
C SER A 4 -17.79 -16.16 0.43
N PRO A 5 -18.00 -14.90 0.89
CA PRO A 5 -16.91 -14.10 1.42
C PRO A 5 -16.11 -14.92 2.43
N VAL A 6 -14.79 -14.78 2.36
CA VAL A 6 -13.90 -15.38 3.33
C VAL A 6 -14.17 -14.67 4.64
N THR A 7 -14.67 -15.40 5.64
CA THR A 7 -14.99 -14.87 6.96
C THR A 7 -13.95 -15.31 7.97
N GLU A 8 -13.95 -14.72 9.16
CA GLU A 8 -13.06 -15.16 10.24
C GLU A 8 -13.26 -16.62 10.65
N SER A 9 -14.44 -17.20 10.40
CA SER A 9 -14.71 -18.61 10.66
C SER A 9 -14.10 -19.56 9.63
N ASP A 10 -13.58 -19.06 8.51
CA ASP A 10 -12.95 -19.89 7.49
C ASP A 10 -11.51 -20.26 7.91
N THR A 11 -11.35 -21.47 8.42
CA THR A 11 -10.05 -21.99 8.87
C THR A 11 -9.07 -22.18 7.72
N ALA A 12 -9.55 -22.56 6.53
CA ALA A 12 -8.68 -22.76 5.37
C ALA A 12 -8.12 -21.42 4.88
N ALA A 13 -8.96 -20.39 4.86
CA ALA A 13 -8.51 -19.05 4.51
C ALA A 13 -7.47 -18.48 5.48
N ARG A 14 -7.55 -18.79 6.79
CA ARG A 14 -6.51 -18.39 7.76
C ARG A 14 -5.16 -19.03 7.48
N GLU A 15 -5.15 -20.25 6.95
CA GLU A 15 -3.92 -20.94 6.58
C GLU A 15 -3.34 -20.39 5.27
N ILE A 16 -4.20 -20.00 4.32
CA ILE A 16 -3.79 -19.63 2.96
C ILE A 16 -3.52 -18.12 2.82
N LEU A 17 -4.33 -17.27 3.46
CA LEU A 17 -4.33 -15.81 3.28
C LEU A 17 -3.60 -15.10 4.41
N GLN A 18 -2.34 -15.48 4.55
CA GLN A 18 -1.43 -14.84 5.48
C GLN A 18 -0.72 -13.69 4.78
N LEU A 19 -0.73 -12.52 5.41
CA LEU A 19 -0.02 -11.36 4.89
C LEU A 19 1.22 -11.09 5.74
N ASP A 20 2.36 -11.01 5.07
CA ASP A 20 3.62 -10.56 5.66
C ASP A 20 3.81 -9.07 5.40
N TRP A 21 4.24 -8.34 6.44
CA TRP A 21 4.67 -6.96 6.33
C TRP A 21 5.94 -6.67 7.14
N PRO A 22 7.05 -6.32 6.47
CA PRO A 22 7.20 -6.24 4.99
C PRO A 22 7.15 -7.63 4.33
N SER A 23 6.94 -7.70 3.02
CA SER A 23 7.00 -8.95 2.25
C SER A 23 8.34 -9.65 2.49
N VAL A 24 8.31 -10.96 2.74
CA VAL A 24 9.53 -11.77 2.93
C VAL A 24 10.44 -11.70 1.71
N TYR A 25 9.85 -11.65 0.51
CA TYR A 25 10.59 -11.48 -0.73
C TYR A 25 11.32 -10.14 -0.76
N ASP A 26 10.63 -9.03 -0.44
CA ASP A 26 11.23 -7.69 -0.44
C ASP A 26 12.30 -7.56 0.65
N LEU A 27 12.08 -8.15 1.82
CA LEU A 27 13.08 -8.22 2.88
C LEU A 27 14.33 -8.94 2.39
N GLN A 28 14.17 -10.13 1.81
CA GLN A 28 15.30 -10.93 1.34
C GLN A 28 16.04 -10.23 0.19
N ALA A 29 15.31 -9.69 -0.79
CA ALA A 29 15.88 -8.95 -1.91
C ALA A 29 16.70 -7.74 -1.42
N ASN A 30 16.22 -7.03 -0.41
CA ASN A 30 16.96 -5.91 0.19
C ASN A 30 18.16 -6.37 1.02
N ILE A 31 18.04 -7.47 1.77
CA ILE A 31 19.17 -8.07 2.51
C ILE A 31 20.27 -8.52 1.55
N ASP A 32 19.91 -9.17 0.45
CA ASP A 32 20.84 -9.65 -0.57
C ASP A 32 21.50 -8.49 -1.32
N ARG A 33 20.72 -7.45 -1.66
CA ARG A 33 21.26 -6.21 -2.21
C ARG A 33 22.29 -5.59 -1.26
N LEU A 34 21.93 -5.34 0.00
CA LEU A 34 22.86 -4.76 0.97
C LEU A 34 24.08 -5.65 1.24
N THR A 35 23.93 -6.96 1.19
CA THR A 35 25.05 -7.89 1.34
C THR A 35 26.03 -7.79 0.18
N ARG A 36 25.53 -7.66 -1.06
CA ARG A 36 26.38 -7.41 -2.23
C ARG A 36 27.09 -6.05 -2.15
N GLU A 37 26.39 -4.99 -1.76
CA GLU A 37 27.00 -3.65 -1.59
C GLU A 37 28.11 -3.67 -0.53
N ILE A 38 27.87 -4.32 0.61
CA ILE A 38 28.89 -4.47 1.67
C ILE A 38 30.09 -5.26 1.15
N ALA A 39 29.87 -6.39 0.48
CA ALA A 39 30.96 -7.23 -0.04
C ALA A 39 31.78 -6.51 -1.11
N PHE A 40 31.12 -5.76 -2.00
CA PHE A 40 31.77 -4.95 -3.02
C PHE A 40 32.66 -3.87 -2.39
N ASP A 41 32.11 -3.13 -1.42
CA ASP A 41 32.82 -2.06 -0.71
C ASP A 41 34.00 -2.58 0.15
N GLU A 42 33.86 -3.78 0.72
CA GLU A 42 34.91 -4.44 1.51
C GLU A 42 36.03 -5.02 0.64
N ASN A 43 35.76 -5.41 -0.61
CA ASN A 43 36.73 -6.13 -1.45
C ASN A 43 37.61 -5.20 -2.32
N ASP A 44 37.08 -4.11 -2.87
CA ASP A 44 37.72 -3.50 -4.04
C ASP A 44 38.46 -2.17 -3.78
N GLN A 45 38.15 -1.42 -2.71
CA GLN A 45 38.72 -0.07 -2.50
C GLN A 45 38.99 0.31 -1.05
N LEU A 46 38.17 -0.16 -0.11
CA LEU A 46 38.33 0.28 1.27
C LEU A 46 39.55 -0.36 1.93
N MET A 47 39.81 -1.66 1.70
CA MET A 47 40.93 -2.38 2.31
C MET A 47 42.30 -1.87 1.85
N ASP A 48 42.40 -1.45 0.59
CA ASP A 48 43.61 -0.88 0.01
C ASP A 48 43.93 0.50 0.60
N LEU A 49 42.92 1.28 0.98
CA LEU A 49 43.08 2.56 1.68
C LEU A 49 43.22 2.39 3.20
N MET A 50 42.67 1.32 3.78
CA MET A 50 42.66 1.10 5.22
C MET A 50 44.06 0.83 5.77
N ARG A 51 44.86 0.02 5.09
CA ARG A 51 46.23 -0.31 5.53
C ARG A 51 47.15 0.93 5.55
N PRO A 52 47.20 1.78 4.51
CA PRO A 52 47.94 3.03 4.55
C PRO A 52 47.50 3.98 5.67
N ILE A 53 46.18 4.13 5.86
CA ILE A 53 45.62 5.01 6.90
C ILE A 53 45.98 4.51 8.31
N ASP A 54 45.83 3.21 8.57
CA ASP A 54 46.15 2.60 9.87
C ASP A 54 47.65 2.72 10.19
N LEU A 55 48.53 2.59 9.19
CA LEU A 55 49.98 2.77 9.34
C LEU A 55 50.35 4.23 9.61
N ALA A 56 49.74 5.17 8.87
CA ALA A 56 49.94 6.60 9.09
C ALA A 56 49.44 7.03 10.48
N ASP A 57 48.32 6.50 10.96
CA ASP A 57 47.76 6.79 12.29
C ASP A 57 48.59 6.19 13.44
N GLN A 58 49.38 5.14 13.15
CA GLN A 58 50.38 4.57 14.06
C GLN A 58 51.71 5.33 14.06
N GLY A 59 51.84 6.40 13.28
CA GLY A 59 53.03 7.24 13.21
C GLY A 59 54.13 6.68 12.29
N SER A 60 53.78 5.86 11.29
CA SER A 60 54.73 5.45 10.26
C SER A 60 54.99 6.58 9.26
N ASP A 61 56.27 6.96 9.11
CA ASP A 61 56.72 7.93 8.11
C ASP A 61 56.82 7.32 6.69
N GLU A 62 56.63 6.00 6.55
CA GLU A 62 56.76 5.30 5.26
C GLU A 62 55.53 5.43 4.36
N VAL A 63 54.43 6.00 4.86
CA VAL A 63 53.16 6.09 4.15
C VAL A 63 52.65 7.52 4.20
N TYR A 64 52.56 8.15 3.02
CA TYR A 64 51.91 9.43 2.86
C TYR A 64 50.44 9.23 2.47
N VAL A 65 49.51 9.71 3.28
CA VAL A 65 48.07 9.70 3.00
C VAL A 65 47.57 11.13 2.98
N THR A 66 46.89 11.51 1.91
CA THR A 66 46.30 12.85 1.73
C THR A 66 45.05 13.04 2.59
N ASP A 67 44.70 14.30 2.89
CA ASP A 67 43.43 14.62 3.56
C ASP A 67 42.21 14.17 2.74
N GLU A 68 42.30 14.22 1.41
CA GLU A 68 41.24 13.77 0.50
C GLU A 68 41.00 12.25 0.63
N GLU A 69 42.06 11.44 0.69
CA GLU A 69 41.97 10.00 0.92
C GLU A 69 41.38 9.68 2.30
N ARG A 70 41.77 10.44 3.34
CA ARG A 70 41.20 10.31 4.70
C ARG A 70 39.71 10.62 4.71
N ASP A 71 39.28 11.69 4.05
CA ASP A 71 37.86 12.08 4.00
C ASP A 71 37.02 11.18 3.11
N PHE A 72 37.59 10.67 2.01
CA PHE A 72 36.98 9.61 1.21
C PHE A 72 36.76 8.35 2.04
N TYR A 73 37.78 7.87 2.76
CA TYR A 73 37.69 6.71 3.64
C TYR A 73 36.63 6.89 4.73
N LYS A 74 36.63 8.04 5.43
CA LYS A 74 35.62 8.33 6.47
C LYS A 74 34.19 8.27 5.92
N ARG A 75 33.92 8.89 4.77
CA ARG A 75 32.59 8.87 4.14
C ARG A 75 32.19 7.45 3.74
N ARG A 76 33.11 6.69 3.16
CA ARG A 76 32.84 5.32 2.73
C ARG A 76 32.59 4.39 3.93
N ARG A 77 33.35 4.55 5.01
CA ARG A 77 33.13 3.82 6.27
C ARG A 77 31.76 4.14 6.89
N ALA A 78 31.38 5.41 6.93
CA ALA A 78 30.05 5.81 7.42
C ALA A 78 28.92 5.20 6.57
N LEU A 79 29.08 5.13 5.24
CA LEU A 79 28.13 4.50 4.34
C LEU A 79 28.04 2.98 4.59
N LEU A 80 29.18 2.30 4.77
CA LEU A 80 29.24 0.88 5.12
C LEU A 80 28.54 0.60 6.45
N ASP A 81 28.78 1.43 7.47
CA ASP A 81 28.13 1.29 8.77
C ASP A 81 26.61 1.51 8.68
N MET A 82 26.17 2.43 7.82
CA MET A 82 24.75 2.61 7.49
C MET A 82 24.16 1.37 6.79
N TYR A 83 24.87 0.77 5.82
CA TYR A 83 24.42 -0.46 5.15
C TYR A 83 24.36 -1.64 6.12
N ARG A 84 25.38 -1.83 6.97
CA ARG A 84 25.41 -2.87 8.00
C ARG A 84 24.26 -2.70 8.98
N SER A 85 24.02 -1.47 9.44
CA SER A 85 22.91 -1.16 10.36
C SER A 85 21.55 -1.43 9.72
N SER A 86 21.37 -1.03 8.46
CA SER A 86 20.13 -1.27 7.70
C SER A 86 19.90 -2.77 7.47
N ARG A 87 20.94 -3.52 7.08
CA ARG A 87 20.86 -4.97 6.90
C ARG A 87 20.53 -5.67 8.22
N ALA A 88 21.20 -5.30 9.30
CA ALA A 88 20.94 -5.85 10.63
C ALA A 88 19.50 -5.57 11.08
N LEU A 89 18.97 -4.38 10.77
CA LEU A 89 17.57 -4.04 11.01
C LEU A 89 16.64 -4.94 10.20
N LEU A 90 16.85 -5.08 8.89
CA LEU A 90 16.02 -5.95 8.04
C LEU A 90 16.08 -7.42 8.46
N GLN A 91 17.25 -7.91 8.87
CA GLN A 91 17.42 -9.27 9.40
C GLN A 91 16.62 -9.49 10.70
N ARG A 92 16.47 -8.45 11.54
CA ARG A 92 15.59 -8.52 12.72
C ARG A 92 14.11 -8.63 12.36
N PHE A 93 13.72 -8.17 11.17
CA PHE A 93 12.36 -8.34 10.65
C PHE A 93 12.17 -9.68 9.96
N ALA A 94 13.19 -10.21 9.28
CA ALA A 94 13.16 -11.49 8.56
C ALA A 94 12.92 -12.76 9.41
N VAL A 95 12.62 -12.60 10.71
CA VAL A 95 12.15 -13.70 11.55
C VAL A 95 10.67 -13.95 11.20
N PRO A 96 10.24 -15.17 10.83
CA PRO A 96 8.88 -15.43 10.34
C PRO A 96 7.77 -14.85 11.23
N GLU A 97 7.91 -14.98 12.56
CA GLU A 97 6.95 -14.45 13.54
C GLU A 97 6.85 -12.91 13.59
N ARG A 98 7.81 -12.20 13.00
CA ARG A 98 7.89 -10.74 12.95
C ARG A 98 7.47 -10.17 11.60
N CYS A 99 7.64 -10.93 10.51
CA CYS A 99 7.09 -10.60 9.20
C CYS A 99 5.57 -10.69 9.22
N TYR A 100 5.04 -11.71 9.89
CA TYR A 100 3.61 -11.97 9.90
C TYR A 100 2.81 -10.77 10.44
N LEU A 101 1.99 -10.17 9.57
CA LEU A 101 1.13 -9.04 9.91
C LEU A 101 -0.21 -9.51 10.44
N GLY A 102 -0.82 -10.48 9.77
CA GLY A 102 -2.15 -10.95 10.10
C GLY A 102 -2.78 -11.80 9.02
N HIS A 103 -4.03 -12.18 9.27
CA HIS A 103 -4.89 -12.86 8.30
C HIS A 103 -5.63 -11.82 7.47
N VAL A 104 -5.77 -12.09 6.17
CA VAL A 104 -6.60 -11.28 5.29
C VAL A 104 -8.02 -11.83 5.26
N VAL A 105 -8.98 -10.94 5.55
CA VAL A 105 -10.40 -11.15 5.33
C VAL A 105 -10.77 -10.28 4.14
N PHE A 106 -11.44 -10.81 3.12
CA PHE A 106 -11.79 -10.00 1.96
C PHE A 106 -13.23 -10.25 1.51
N GLY A 107 -13.86 -9.18 1.04
CA GLY A 107 -15.11 -9.23 0.30
C GLY A 107 -14.80 -8.92 -1.16
N SER A 108 -15.16 -9.83 -2.07
CA SER A 108 -15.18 -9.50 -3.50
C SER A 108 -16.59 -9.13 -3.93
N GLY A 109 -16.68 -7.95 -4.53
CA GLY A 109 -17.90 -7.30 -4.96
C GLY A 109 -18.58 -7.99 -6.13
N PHE A 110 -17.91 -8.88 -6.84
CA PHE A 110 -18.47 -9.55 -8.02
C PHE A 110 -19.71 -10.40 -7.69
N TYR A 111 -19.69 -11.09 -6.54
CA TYR A 111 -20.82 -11.93 -6.09
C TYR A 111 -21.77 -11.17 -5.15
N ARG A 112 -21.44 -9.92 -4.83
CA ARG A 112 -22.15 -9.07 -3.86
C ARG A 112 -22.49 -7.71 -4.44
N ALA A 113 -22.50 -7.60 -5.77
CA ALA A 113 -22.84 -6.38 -6.47
C ALA A 113 -24.29 -6.06 -6.10
N ARG A 114 -24.46 -5.09 -5.21
CA ARG A 114 -25.76 -4.69 -4.67
C ARG A 114 -26.18 -3.40 -5.32
N ARG A 115 -27.45 -3.32 -5.67
CA ARG A 115 -28.05 -2.05 -6.04
C ARG A 115 -28.24 -1.23 -4.76
N SER A 116 -27.77 0.00 -4.75
CA SER A 116 -28.03 0.92 -3.63
C SER A 116 -29.51 1.34 -3.55
N ARG A 117 -30.24 1.24 -4.67
CA ARG A 117 -31.67 1.50 -4.84
C ARG A 117 -32.26 0.56 -5.89
N GLU A 118 -33.58 0.36 -5.90
CA GLU A 118 -34.26 -0.57 -6.82
C GLU A 118 -33.93 -0.30 -8.31
N ASP A 119 -33.75 0.99 -8.66
CA ASP A 119 -33.40 1.49 -10.01
C ASP A 119 -31.90 1.75 -10.22
N ALA A 120 -31.04 1.54 -9.21
CA ALA A 120 -29.61 1.79 -9.33
C ALA A 120 -28.89 0.60 -9.96
N MET A 121 -27.85 0.88 -10.74
CA MET A 121 -26.92 -0.16 -11.17
C MET A 121 -26.16 -0.71 -9.95
N PRO A 122 -25.72 -1.97 -10.00
CA PRO A 122 -24.95 -2.54 -8.92
C PRO A 122 -23.56 -1.91 -8.87
N SER A 123 -23.06 -1.61 -7.68
CA SER A 123 -21.66 -1.21 -7.49
C SER A 123 -20.83 -2.41 -7.07
N ILE A 124 -19.64 -2.59 -7.65
CA ILE A 124 -18.66 -3.54 -7.09
C ILE A 124 -18.21 -2.99 -5.73
N ARG A 125 -18.03 -3.90 -4.75
CA ARG A 125 -17.51 -3.60 -3.43
C ARG A 125 -16.36 -4.57 -3.14
N ASP A 126 -15.16 -4.18 -3.54
CA ASP A 126 -13.96 -4.99 -3.36
C ASP A 126 -13.16 -4.39 -2.20
N TRP A 127 -12.96 -5.17 -1.14
CA TRP A 127 -12.16 -4.74 0.00
C TRP A 127 -11.43 -5.92 0.63
N ALA A 128 -10.28 -5.61 1.23
CA ALA A 128 -9.51 -6.53 2.03
C ALA A 128 -9.14 -5.87 3.37
N LEU A 129 -9.38 -6.60 4.46
CA LEU A 129 -9.03 -6.22 5.82
C LEU A 129 -7.96 -7.17 6.32
N ILE A 130 -7.05 -6.63 7.12
CA ILE A 130 -6.00 -7.43 7.75
C ILE A 130 -6.29 -7.47 9.25
N GLN A 131 -6.44 -8.67 9.80
CA GLN A 131 -6.57 -8.87 11.22
C GLN A 131 -5.18 -8.79 11.87
N ILE A 132 -4.83 -7.59 12.35
CA ILE A 132 -3.54 -7.32 12.97
C ILE A 132 -3.53 -7.88 14.41
N ALA A 133 -2.48 -8.63 14.76
CA ALA A 133 -2.30 -9.11 16.13
C ALA A 133 -2.29 -7.95 17.14
N PRO A 134 -3.00 -8.02 18.29
CA PRO A 134 -3.12 -6.90 19.23
C PRO A 134 -1.78 -6.32 19.70
N LYS A 135 -0.74 -7.16 19.81
CA LYS A 135 0.63 -6.75 20.16
C LYS A 135 1.29 -5.81 19.13
N ARG A 136 0.81 -5.78 17.89
CA ARG A 136 1.29 -4.91 16.79
C ARG A 136 0.48 -3.63 16.67
N LEU A 137 -0.65 -3.51 17.38
CA LEU A 137 -1.38 -2.25 17.47
C LEU A 137 -0.53 -1.27 18.29
N GLY A 138 0.07 -0.30 17.60
CA GLY A 138 0.76 0.79 18.27
C GLY A 138 -0.20 1.58 19.17
N LYS A 139 0.34 2.31 20.15
CA LYS A 139 -0.43 3.31 20.90
C LYS A 139 -0.74 4.47 19.93
N ARG A 140 -1.83 4.40 19.15
CA ARG A 140 -2.21 5.47 18.20
C ARG A 140 -3.43 6.25 18.64
N ASN A 141 -3.33 7.56 18.38
CA ASN A 141 -4.41 8.54 18.38
C ASN A 141 -5.38 8.17 17.26
N VAL A 142 -6.63 7.94 17.62
CA VAL A 142 -7.71 7.59 16.70
C VAL A 142 -8.26 8.89 16.11
N HIS A 143 -8.27 9.03 14.79
CA HIS A 143 -9.13 10.01 14.14
C HIS A 143 -10.53 9.41 14.05
N THR A 144 -11.45 9.94 14.85
CA THR A 144 -12.85 9.50 14.81
C THR A 144 -13.50 9.94 13.52
N TYR A 145 -14.04 8.97 12.78
CA TYR A 145 -14.91 9.19 11.64
C TYR A 145 -16.36 9.24 12.14
N GLY A 146 -17.13 10.29 11.85
CA GLY A 146 -18.47 10.39 12.43
C GLY A 146 -19.32 11.62 12.15
N GLN A 147 -19.01 12.44 11.14
CA GLN A 147 -20.02 13.38 10.66
C GLN A 147 -20.89 12.71 9.61
N GLU A 148 -22.18 13.07 9.59
CA GLU A 148 -23.09 12.71 8.51
C GLU A 148 -22.42 13.02 7.18
N TYR A 149 -22.29 12.01 6.32
CA TYR A 149 -21.77 12.21 4.97
C TYR A 149 -22.58 13.33 4.33
N PRO A 150 -21.99 14.49 3.97
CA PRO A 150 -22.69 15.38 3.08
C PRO A 150 -23.03 14.55 1.84
N PRO A 151 -24.28 14.59 1.35
CA PRO A 151 -24.56 13.98 0.06
C PRO A 151 -23.50 14.49 -0.91
N LEU A 152 -22.90 13.61 -1.72
CA LEU A 152 -22.04 14.01 -2.83
C LEU A 152 -22.87 14.93 -3.72
N ARG A 153 -22.84 16.23 -3.41
CA ARG A 153 -23.48 17.27 -4.18
C ARG A 153 -22.52 17.61 -5.30
N ASP A 154 -23.10 17.92 -6.44
CA ASP A 154 -22.40 18.46 -7.60
C ASP A 154 -22.08 19.94 -7.32
N ASP A 155 -21.32 20.22 -6.25
CA ASP A 155 -21.04 21.57 -5.73
C ASP A 155 -19.61 22.03 -6.01
N GLY A 156 -18.86 21.29 -6.85
CA GLY A 156 -17.47 21.63 -7.20
C GLY A 156 -16.50 21.47 -6.03
N ALA A 157 -16.82 20.61 -5.06
CA ALA A 157 -15.96 20.35 -3.91
C ALA A 157 -14.73 19.54 -4.32
N ARG A 158 -13.53 20.07 -4.08
CA ARG A 158 -12.30 19.38 -4.48
C ARG A 158 -12.03 18.10 -3.69
N HIS A 159 -11.57 17.04 -4.36
CA HIS A 159 -11.11 15.78 -3.78
C HIS A 159 -9.60 15.58 -3.94
N PHE A 160 -9.02 14.82 -3.01
CA PHE A 160 -7.60 14.54 -2.83
C PHE A 160 -7.39 13.03 -2.66
N ALA A 161 -6.44 12.39 -3.34
CA ALA A 161 -6.01 11.05 -2.95
C ALA A 161 -4.85 11.15 -1.95
N GLN A 162 -4.71 10.16 -1.04
CA GLN A 162 -3.52 10.06 -0.18
C GLN A 162 -2.21 10.02 -0.98
N ALA A 163 -2.30 9.71 -2.28
CA ALA A 163 -1.19 9.61 -3.21
C ALA A 163 -0.89 10.87 -4.03
N ARG A 164 -1.85 11.78 -4.35
CA ARG A 164 -1.65 13.09 -5.02
C ARG A 164 -2.97 13.82 -5.40
N GLY A 165 -2.85 15.11 -5.72
CA GLY A 165 -3.78 15.86 -6.60
C GLY A 165 -4.99 16.54 -5.94
N THR A 166 -5.50 17.61 -6.56
CA THR A 166 -6.82 18.22 -6.31
C THR A 166 -7.70 18.04 -7.54
N SER A 167 -8.97 17.72 -7.36
CA SER A 167 -9.87 17.37 -8.48
C SER A 167 -11.31 17.74 -8.17
N ASP A 168 -12.13 18.01 -9.17
CA ASP A 168 -13.57 18.21 -8.97
C ASP A 168 -14.32 16.88 -9.24
N PRO A 169 -15.33 16.51 -8.45
CA PRO A 169 -16.12 15.30 -8.66
C PRO A 169 -16.95 15.47 -9.91
N HIS A 170 -16.82 14.54 -10.85
CA HIS A 170 -17.69 14.50 -12.01
C HIS A 170 -18.25 13.09 -12.20
N GLN A 171 -19.58 13.04 -12.31
CA GLN A 171 -20.46 11.99 -12.84
C GLN A 171 -20.26 10.53 -12.36
N LYS A 172 -21.40 9.86 -12.18
CA LYS A 172 -21.51 8.41 -12.17
C LYS A 172 -21.32 7.91 -13.59
N TRP A 173 -20.37 7.02 -13.80
CA TRP A 173 -20.16 6.37 -15.09
C TRP A 173 -20.49 4.89 -14.93
N ALA A 174 -21.17 4.33 -15.92
CA ALA A 174 -21.25 2.88 -16.06
C ALA A 174 -19.89 2.41 -16.59
N ILE A 175 -19.16 1.65 -15.78
CA ILE A 175 -17.95 0.97 -16.26
C ILE A 175 -18.38 -0.42 -16.71
N ASP A 176 -18.02 -0.75 -17.93
CA ASP A 176 -17.96 -2.14 -18.35
C ASP A 176 -16.67 -2.74 -17.77
N SER A 177 -16.78 -3.35 -16.59
CA SER A 177 -15.68 -4.14 -16.04
C SER A 177 -15.55 -5.44 -16.85
N GLY A 178 -14.61 -5.44 -17.79
CA GLY A 178 -14.44 -6.45 -18.83
C GLY A 178 -14.29 -7.90 -18.37
N ASP A 179 -14.35 -8.80 -19.36
CA ASP A 179 -14.45 -10.27 -19.26
C ASP A 179 -13.74 -10.87 -18.05
N ARG A 180 -14.54 -11.38 -17.10
CA ARG A 180 -14.05 -12.24 -16.02
C ARG A 180 -14.78 -13.57 -16.07
N GLY A 181 -14.00 -14.65 -16.02
CA GLY A 181 -14.52 -16.01 -15.98
C GLY A 181 -15.43 -16.18 -14.77
N GLY A 182 -16.71 -16.43 -15.04
CA GLY A 182 -17.69 -16.83 -14.06
C GLY A 182 -17.32 -18.17 -13.40
N PRO A 183 -18.10 -18.61 -12.41
CA PRO A 183 -17.79 -19.81 -11.61
C PRO A 183 -17.66 -21.12 -12.42
N ASN A 184 -18.01 -21.11 -13.70
CA ASN A 184 -17.88 -22.24 -14.64
C ASN A 184 -16.91 -21.96 -15.82
N GLY A 185 -16.16 -20.86 -15.78
CA GLY A 185 -15.32 -20.41 -16.91
C GLY A 185 -16.10 -19.70 -18.03
N GLU A 186 -17.40 -19.44 -17.85
CA GLU A 186 -18.19 -18.62 -18.75
C GLU A 186 -17.84 -17.15 -18.56
N GLU A 187 -17.43 -16.46 -19.62
CA GLU A 187 -17.25 -15.01 -19.58
C GLU A 187 -18.62 -14.35 -19.42
N PHE A 188 -18.73 -13.45 -18.45
CA PHE A 188 -19.87 -12.55 -18.38
C PHE A 188 -19.43 -11.13 -18.08
N THR A 189 -20.18 -10.22 -18.68
CA THR A 189 -20.03 -8.79 -18.53
C THR A 189 -21.02 -8.31 -17.48
N LEU A 190 -20.52 -7.67 -16.42
CA LEU A 190 -21.36 -7.01 -15.43
C LEU A 190 -21.16 -5.51 -15.56
N GLU A 191 -22.23 -4.82 -15.97
CA GLU A 191 -22.24 -3.36 -15.96
C GLU A 191 -22.38 -2.87 -14.52
N THR A 192 -21.46 -2.02 -14.09
CA THR A 192 -21.38 -1.55 -12.71
C THR A 192 -21.34 -0.03 -12.65
N GLU A 193 -21.72 0.50 -11.50
CA GLU A 193 -21.71 1.94 -11.24
C GLU A 193 -20.62 2.29 -10.23
N GLU A 194 -19.62 3.03 -10.71
CA GLU A 194 -18.52 3.55 -9.91
C GLU A 194 -18.54 5.08 -9.90
N HIS A 195 -17.99 5.65 -8.84
CA HIS A 195 -17.74 7.08 -8.81
C HIS A 195 -16.45 7.38 -9.56
N SER A 196 -16.43 8.52 -10.25
CA SER A 196 -15.25 8.96 -10.98
C SER A 196 -14.76 10.31 -10.48
N VAL A 197 -13.46 10.54 -10.66
CA VAL A 197 -12.79 11.77 -10.27
C VAL A 197 -11.77 12.16 -11.35
N THR A 198 -11.81 13.44 -11.72
CA THR A 198 -10.96 14.01 -12.76
C THR A 198 -10.22 15.24 -12.22
N PRO A 199 -8.90 15.33 -12.39
CA PRO A 199 -8.13 16.45 -11.90
C PRO A 199 -8.41 17.71 -12.72
N SER A 200 -8.47 18.85 -12.06
CA SER A 200 -8.82 20.14 -12.69
C SER A 200 -7.73 20.71 -13.59
N ASP A 201 -6.48 20.26 -13.42
CA ASP A 201 -5.30 20.76 -14.13
C ASP A 201 -4.95 19.94 -15.38
N GLY A 202 -5.76 18.92 -15.72
CA GLY A 202 -5.53 18.01 -16.85
C GLY A 202 -4.42 16.98 -16.63
N GLY A 203 -3.78 16.94 -15.46
CA GLY A 203 -2.84 15.88 -15.08
C GLY A 203 -3.54 14.54 -14.82
N PRO A 204 -2.84 13.49 -14.37
CA PRO A 204 -3.47 12.30 -13.81
C PRO A 204 -3.86 12.52 -12.33
N PHE A 205 -5.04 12.07 -11.92
CA PHE A 205 -5.43 12.08 -10.50
C PHE A 205 -4.73 10.98 -9.69
N ALA A 206 -4.53 9.82 -10.32
CA ALA A 206 -3.90 8.65 -9.73
C ALA A 206 -2.94 8.00 -10.74
N GLU A 207 -1.89 7.35 -10.23
CA GLU A 207 -0.87 6.65 -11.01
C GLU A 207 -0.98 5.11 -10.82
N PRO A 208 -0.37 4.31 -11.71
CA PRO A 208 -0.23 2.88 -11.48
C PRO A 208 0.43 2.60 -10.12
N GLY A 209 -0.29 1.87 -9.26
CA GLY A 209 0.13 1.60 -7.88
C GLY A 209 -0.78 2.23 -6.82
N ASP A 210 -1.61 3.21 -7.18
CA ASP A 210 -2.50 3.90 -6.23
C ASP A 210 -3.81 3.16 -5.94
N SER A 211 -4.03 1.99 -6.54
CA SER A 211 -5.21 1.16 -6.26
C SER A 211 -5.28 0.80 -4.77
N GLY A 212 -6.45 0.93 -4.16
CA GLY A 212 -6.66 0.79 -2.72
C GLY A 212 -6.39 2.06 -1.90
N SER A 213 -5.90 3.14 -2.51
CA SER A 213 -5.68 4.40 -1.80
C SER A 213 -7.01 5.07 -1.42
N LEU A 214 -7.01 5.76 -0.27
CA LEU A 214 -8.16 6.54 0.17
C LEU A 214 -8.28 7.83 -0.65
N VAL A 215 -9.53 8.15 -1.01
CA VAL A 215 -9.94 9.43 -1.61
C VAL A 215 -10.58 10.27 -0.52
N PHE A 216 -10.15 11.52 -0.41
CA PHE A 216 -10.57 12.53 0.54
C PHE A 216 -11.27 13.68 -0.17
N ASN A 217 -12.13 14.43 0.52
CA ASN A 217 -12.58 15.75 0.08
C ASN A 217 -11.64 16.86 0.60
N SER A 218 -11.94 18.11 0.26
CA SER A 218 -11.21 19.30 0.74
C SER A 218 -11.33 19.58 2.22
N GLY A 219 -12.31 18.98 2.89
CA GLY A 219 -12.43 18.97 4.35
C GLY A 219 -11.52 17.94 5.04
N GLY A 220 -10.87 17.06 4.28
CA GLY A 220 -10.08 15.94 4.82
C GLY A 220 -10.92 14.72 5.20
N ASP A 221 -12.20 14.68 4.84
CA ASP A 221 -13.05 13.49 5.03
C ASP A 221 -12.81 12.47 3.93
N VAL A 222 -12.78 11.20 4.29
CA VAL A 222 -12.74 10.11 3.31
C VAL A 222 -14.08 9.99 2.61
N VAL A 223 -14.03 9.98 1.28
CA VAL A 223 -15.18 9.80 0.38
C VAL A 223 -15.16 8.45 -0.32
N GLY A 224 -14.00 7.81 -0.47
CA GLY A 224 -13.91 6.55 -1.19
C GLY A 224 -12.55 5.86 -1.17
N ILE A 225 -12.48 4.76 -1.91
CA ILE A 225 -11.28 3.96 -2.14
C ILE A 225 -11.05 3.85 -3.65
N LEU A 226 -9.88 4.24 -4.13
CA LEU A 226 -9.48 4.11 -5.53
C LEU A 226 -9.46 2.64 -5.94
N VAL A 227 -10.07 2.33 -7.09
CA VAL A 227 -10.16 0.95 -7.59
C VAL A 227 -9.48 0.83 -8.94
N ALA A 228 -9.72 1.78 -9.84
CA ALA A 228 -9.24 1.75 -11.20
C ALA A 228 -8.89 3.15 -11.73
N GLY A 229 -8.18 3.19 -12.85
CA GLY A 229 -7.87 4.42 -13.58
C GLY A 229 -7.95 4.22 -15.09
N GLY A 230 -8.54 5.18 -15.80
CA GLY A 230 -8.60 5.22 -17.25
C GLY A 230 -7.39 5.93 -17.83
N MET A 231 -6.41 5.16 -18.36
CA MET A 231 -5.15 5.70 -18.91
C MET A 231 -5.32 6.75 -20.01
N ARG A 232 -6.44 6.73 -20.75
CA ARG A 232 -6.66 7.64 -21.89
C ARG A 232 -7.33 8.96 -21.51
N VAL A 233 -8.06 8.98 -20.41
CA VAL A 233 -8.98 10.08 -20.06
C VAL A 233 -8.59 10.77 -18.75
N ASN A 234 -7.49 10.34 -18.11
CA ASN A 234 -7.05 10.83 -16.79
C ASN A 234 -8.18 10.81 -15.73
N VAL A 235 -9.11 9.88 -15.88
CA VAL A 235 -10.20 9.62 -14.92
C VAL A 235 -9.72 8.54 -13.97
N ALA A 236 -9.88 8.76 -12.67
CA ALA A 236 -9.78 7.69 -11.68
C ALA A 236 -11.18 7.30 -11.21
N TYR A 237 -11.34 6.02 -10.89
CA TYR A 237 -12.59 5.47 -10.40
C TYR A 237 -12.41 4.99 -8.98
N PHE A 238 -13.41 5.25 -8.14
CA PHE A 238 -13.41 4.90 -6.74
C PHE A 238 -14.75 4.33 -6.30
N GLN A 239 -14.70 3.46 -5.29
CA GLN A 239 -15.88 3.00 -4.57
C GLN A 239 -16.18 3.97 -3.44
N HIS A 240 -17.44 4.33 -3.28
CA HIS A 240 -17.86 5.21 -2.20
C HIS A 240 -17.61 4.53 -0.84
N ILE A 241 -16.99 5.24 0.10
CA ILE A 241 -16.52 4.63 1.35
C ILE A 241 -17.69 4.09 2.20
N LYS A 242 -18.86 4.73 2.12
CA LYS A 242 -20.08 4.25 2.78
C LYS A 242 -20.48 2.85 2.30
N ASP A 243 -20.48 2.61 0.99
CA ASP A 243 -20.84 1.31 0.42
C ASP A 243 -19.86 0.23 0.84
N VAL A 244 -18.56 0.56 0.85
CA VAL A 244 -17.49 -0.32 1.35
C VAL A 244 -17.71 -0.65 2.83
N PHE A 245 -17.97 0.36 3.66
CA PHE A 245 -18.18 0.17 5.10
C PHE A 245 -19.42 -0.65 5.40
N GLU A 246 -20.54 -0.39 4.73
CA GLU A 246 -21.76 -1.18 4.90
C GLU A 246 -21.52 -2.64 4.52
N ASP A 247 -20.83 -2.93 3.42
CA ASP A 247 -20.52 -4.31 3.05
C ASP A 247 -19.54 -4.97 4.03
N ILE A 248 -18.53 -4.25 4.53
CA ILE A 248 -17.66 -4.74 5.60
C ILE A 248 -18.49 -5.14 6.83
N LYS A 249 -19.38 -4.25 7.30
CA LYS A 249 -20.23 -4.55 8.47
C LYS A 249 -21.13 -5.75 8.21
N ASP A 250 -21.71 -5.85 7.03
CA ASP A 250 -22.58 -6.97 6.64
C ASP A 250 -21.82 -8.31 6.56
N VAL A 251 -20.58 -8.32 6.06
CA VAL A 251 -19.75 -9.54 5.98
C VAL A 251 -19.21 -9.94 7.34
N THR A 252 -18.68 -8.98 8.09
CA THR A 252 -17.88 -9.25 9.30
C THR A 252 -18.70 -9.23 10.58
N GLY A 253 -19.91 -8.64 10.55
CA GLY A 253 -20.68 -8.33 11.75
C GLY A 253 -20.12 -7.17 12.56
N ALA A 254 -19.16 -6.41 12.02
CA ALA A 254 -18.61 -5.24 12.70
C ALA A 254 -19.69 -4.17 12.93
N MET A 255 -19.69 -3.58 14.14
CA MET A 255 -20.64 -2.51 14.48
C MET A 255 -20.09 -1.12 14.15
N ASP A 256 -18.77 -0.98 14.28
CA ASP A 256 -18.05 0.29 14.12
C ASP A 256 -16.81 0.06 13.24
N ILE A 257 -16.48 1.07 12.42
CA ILE A 257 -15.30 1.06 11.54
C ILE A 257 -14.57 2.38 11.74
N ARG A 258 -13.25 2.31 11.87
CA ARG A 258 -12.39 3.48 12.12
C ARG A 258 -11.23 3.48 11.15
N LEU A 259 -10.89 4.67 10.66
CA LEU A 259 -9.72 4.91 9.82
C LEU A 259 -8.58 5.44 10.70
N MET A 260 -7.35 5.03 10.41
CA MET A 260 -6.15 5.23 11.26
C MET A 260 -4.96 5.79 10.50
#